data_AF-A0A952TA82-F1
#
_entry.id   AF-A0A952TA82-F1
#
_cell.length_a   1.000
_cell.length_b   1.000
_cell.length_c   1.000
_cell.angle_alpha   90.00
_cell.angle_beta   90.00
_cell.angle_gamma   90.00
#
_symmetry.space_group_name_H-M   'P 1'
#
loop_
_entity.id
_entity.type
_entity.pdbx_description
1 polymer ?
#
loop_
_entity_poly.entity_id
_entity_poly.type
_entity_poly.pdbx_seq_one_letter_code
_entity_poly.pdbx_strand_id
1 'polypeptide(L)'
;MQYELVRDENGIHQIGGEIPNDFKIPDNEFIAGFQYLGFIDNSDPLFSWLPFRVNLIHPIYTDEYSVFLDYTNPNSPTIIEPTDTASSTSAFDEIDKNSKIIWEGVRVSLEAKEEIDEFESIGICGQPDWLQTDETPTCPKSGKRMKFLCQLGSFSDIKSTFSNVVPTDGMAQYFEKLNFWCDGNLYIFIEPTARTMCYTMQNT
;
A
#
# COMPACT_ATOMS: atom_id res chain seq x y z
N MET A 1 16.34 8.25 11.19
CA MET A 1 16.26 6.93 11.84
C MET A 1 15.21 6.16 11.10
N GLN A 2 15.59 5.02 10.55
CA GLN A 2 14.67 4.13 9.84
C GLN A 2 14.16 3.05 10.80
N TYR A 3 12.97 2.55 10.50
CA TYR A 3 12.34 1.47 11.22
C TYR A 3 11.90 0.41 10.22
N GLU A 4 12.21 -0.84 10.50
CA GLU A 4 11.74 -1.98 9.71
C GLU A 4 10.41 -2.49 10.29
N LEU A 5 9.48 -2.85 9.40
CA LEU A 5 8.31 -3.65 9.74
C LEU A 5 8.74 -5.11 9.86
N VAL A 6 8.80 -5.62 11.08
CA VAL A 6 9.19 -7.00 11.39
C VAL A 6 7.98 -7.81 11.84
N ARG A 7 7.95 -9.10 11.50
CA ARG A 7 6.88 -10.01 11.95
C ARG A 7 6.87 -10.10 13.47
N ASP A 8 5.69 -9.88 14.05
CA ASP A 8 5.46 -9.99 15.48
C ASP A 8 3.99 -10.33 15.71
N GLU A 9 3.71 -11.51 16.27
CA GLU A 9 2.34 -11.95 16.57
C GLU A 9 1.60 -10.99 17.52
N ASN A 10 2.33 -10.25 18.36
CA ASN A 10 1.79 -9.23 19.25
C ASN A 10 1.86 -7.82 18.67
N GLY A 11 2.42 -7.68 17.46
CA GLY A 11 2.53 -6.41 16.76
C GLY A 11 1.17 -5.78 16.57
N ILE A 12 1.09 -4.46 16.64
CA ILE A 12 -0.17 -3.72 16.60
C ILE A 12 -0.61 -3.36 15.18
N HIS A 13 0.32 -3.35 14.23
CA HIS A 13 0.07 -3.14 12.81
C HIS A 13 -0.25 -4.47 12.09
N GLN A 14 -0.68 -4.39 10.84
CA GLN A 14 -0.85 -5.57 9.98
C GLN A 14 -0.53 -5.23 8.54
N ILE A 15 0.12 -6.14 7.82
CA ILE A 15 0.25 -6.10 6.36
C ILE A 15 -0.49 -7.30 5.77
N GLY A 16 -1.21 -7.08 4.68
CA GLY A 16 -2.13 -8.06 4.08
C GLY A 16 -3.37 -8.33 4.93
N GLY A 17 -4.00 -9.49 4.71
CA GLY A 17 -5.23 -9.93 5.35
C GLY A 17 -6.52 -9.50 4.64
N GLU A 18 -7.64 -9.82 5.28
CA GLU A 18 -8.99 -9.52 4.76
C GLU A 18 -9.40 -8.07 5.05
N ILE A 19 -10.29 -7.54 4.19
CA ILE A 19 -10.91 -6.24 4.40
C ILE A 19 -11.75 -6.28 5.70
N PRO A 20 -11.56 -5.33 6.64
CA PRO A 20 -12.42 -5.24 7.82
C PRO A 20 -13.88 -5.01 7.46
N ASN A 21 -14.80 -5.64 8.20
CA ASN A 21 -16.25 -5.55 7.94
C ASN A 21 -16.81 -4.11 7.99
N ASP A 22 -16.14 -3.22 8.72
CA ASP A 22 -16.52 -1.81 8.88
C ASP A 22 -15.76 -0.88 7.93
N PHE A 23 -14.91 -1.41 7.05
CA PHE A 23 -14.15 -0.65 6.07
C PHE A 23 -14.73 -0.82 4.66
N LYS A 24 -15.09 0.29 4.01
CA LYS A 24 -15.59 0.32 2.64
C LYS A 24 -14.49 0.76 1.67
N ILE A 25 -14.16 -0.10 0.70
CA ILE A 25 -13.34 0.25 -0.46
C ILE A 25 -14.09 1.28 -1.32
N PRO A 26 -13.45 2.35 -1.81
CA PRO A 26 -14.09 3.33 -2.68
C PRO A 26 -14.61 2.66 -3.96
N ASP A 27 -15.79 3.09 -4.40
CA ASP A 27 -16.34 2.65 -5.69
C ASP A 27 -15.40 3.13 -6.82
N ASN A 28 -15.05 2.24 -7.74
CA ASN A 28 -14.04 2.48 -8.79
C ASN A 28 -14.24 1.52 -9.98
N GLU A 29 -13.54 1.78 -11.07
CA GLU A 29 -13.55 0.95 -12.28
C GLU A 29 -12.15 0.43 -12.67
N PHE A 30 -11.18 0.50 -11.76
CA PHE A 30 -9.84 -0.03 -11.99
C PHE A 30 -9.90 -1.52 -12.35
N ILE A 31 -8.99 -1.95 -13.22
CA ILE A 31 -8.75 -3.38 -13.45
C ILE A 31 -8.25 -3.99 -12.13
N ALA A 32 -8.79 -5.15 -11.75
CA ALA A 32 -8.65 -5.78 -10.44
C ALA A 32 -9.12 -4.95 -9.22
N GLY A 33 -9.56 -3.70 -9.40
CA GLY A 33 -9.99 -2.83 -8.31
C GLY A 33 -8.89 -2.55 -7.27
N PHE A 34 -9.29 -1.91 -6.15
CA PHE A 34 -8.41 -1.74 -5.00
C PHE A 34 -8.20 -3.06 -4.26
N GLN A 35 -6.94 -3.35 -3.96
CA GLN A 35 -6.53 -4.40 -3.04
C GLN A 35 -6.35 -3.84 -1.63
N TYR A 36 -6.64 -4.65 -0.62
CA TYR A 36 -6.39 -4.31 0.77
C TYR A 36 -5.01 -4.78 1.20
N LEU A 37 -4.22 -3.87 1.75
CA LEU A 37 -2.80 -4.07 2.04
C LEU A 37 -2.51 -4.16 3.55
N GLY A 38 -3.53 -4.06 4.40
CA GLY A 38 -3.39 -4.08 5.85
C GLY A 38 -3.67 -2.71 6.48
N PHE A 39 -3.04 -2.42 7.62
CA PHE A 39 -3.24 -1.17 8.34
C PHE A 39 -2.05 -0.76 9.22
N ILE A 40 -1.94 0.55 9.43
CA ILE A 40 -1.04 1.16 10.42
C ILE A 40 -1.87 1.73 11.57
N ASP A 41 -1.61 1.26 12.79
CA ASP A 41 -2.27 1.74 14.00
C ASP A 41 -1.62 3.00 14.56
N ASN A 42 -2.43 4.00 14.92
CA ASN A 42 -1.95 5.28 15.43
C ASN A 42 -1.76 5.30 16.96
N SER A 43 -2.01 4.18 17.64
CA SER A 43 -1.61 3.98 19.04
C SER A 43 -0.11 3.72 19.19
N ASP A 44 0.59 3.37 18.11
CA ASP A 44 2.04 3.29 18.10
C ASP A 44 2.67 4.69 18.33
N PRO A 45 3.62 4.85 19.26
CA PRO A 45 4.28 6.13 19.50
C PRO A 45 4.88 6.79 18.25
N LEU A 46 5.45 6.01 17.31
CA LEU A 46 6.02 6.52 16.06
C LEU A 46 4.94 7.16 15.17
N PHE A 47 3.72 6.66 15.25
CA PHE A 47 2.57 7.08 14.45
C PHE A 47 1.53 7.88 15.24
N SER A 48 1.86 8.33 16.44
CA SER A 48 0.99 9.17 17.29
C SER A 48 0.56 10.49 16.64
N TRP A 49 1.23 10.91 15.57
CA TRP A 49 0.88 12.07 14.75
C TRP A 49 -0.22 11.79 13.72
N LEU A 50 -0.60 10.52 13.51
CA LEU A 50 -1.71 10.15 12.66
C LEU A 50 -3.05 10.45 13.35
N PRO A 51 -4.01 11.06 12.64
CA PRO A 51 -5.31 11.41 13.21
C PRO A 51 -6.22 10.19 13.48
N PHE A 52 -5.91 9.02 12.92
CA PHE A 52 -6.68 7.77 13.03
C PHE A 52 -5.82 6.57 12.63
N ARG A 53 -6.27 5.35 12.96
CA ARG A 53 -5.74 4.10 12.39
C ARG A 53 -6.01 4.06 10.89
N VAL A 54 -4.97 3.87 10.09
CA VAL A 54 -5.04 3.96 8.64
C VAL A 54 -5.15 2.56 8.04
N ASN A 55 -6.27 2.26 7.38
CA ASN A 55 -6.41 1.10 6.51
C ASN A 55 -5.75 1.41 5.15
N LEU A 56 -4.84 0.54 4.70
CA LEU A 56 -4.05 0.71 3.49
C LEU A 56 -4.72 0.00 2.33
N ILE A 57 -4.95 0.71 1.22
CA ILE A 57 -5.52 0.15 0.00
C ILE A 57 -4.83 0.73 -1.23
N HIS A 58 -4.72 -0.05 -2.29
CA HIS A 58 -4.18 0.42 -3.56
C HIS A 58 -4.61 -0.46 -4.75
N PRO A 59 -4.84 0.07 -5.96
CA PRO A 59 -5.00 -0.74 -7.16
C PRO A 59 -3.63 -1.19 -7.69
N ILE A 60 -2.92 -2.04 -6.94
CA ILE A 60 -1.50 -2.41 -7.17
C ILE A 60 -1.19 -3.04 -8.54
N TYR A 61 -2.22 -3.49 -9.26
CA TYR A 61 -2.08 -4.10 -10.57
C TYR A 61 -2.34 -3.13 -11.74
N THR A 62 -2.49 -1.84 -11.45
CA THR A 62 -2.68 -0.80 -12.46
C THR A 62 -1.40 -0.02 -12.72
N ASP A 63 -1.30 0.59 -13.89
CA ASP A 63 -0.17 1.45 -14.28
C ASP A 63 -0.27 2.88 -13.69
N GLU A 64 -1.12 3.07 -12.68
CA GLU A 64 -1.28 4.36 -12.02
C GLU A 64 -0.01 4.75 -11.26
N TYR A 65 0.63 5.82 -11.71
CA TYR A 65 1.82 6.35 -11.07
C TYR A 65 1.51 6.89 -9.66
N SER A 66 0.34 7.53 -9.48
CA SER A 66 -0.08 8.07 -8.18
C SER A 66 -1.58 7.95 -7.97
N VAL A 67 -1.97 7.49 -6.78
CA VAL A 67 -3.38 7.42 -6.35
C VAL A 67 -3.56 8.27 -5.11
N PHE A 68 -4.47 9.25 -5.18
CA PHE A 68 -4.81 10.13 -4.06
C PHE A 68 -6.18 9.78 -3.51
N LEU A 69 -6.26 9.60 -2.19
CA LEU A 69 -7.49 9.24 -1.48
C LEU A 69 -7.83 10.25 -0.39
N ASP A 70 -9.10 10.59 -0.26
CA ASP A 70 -9.65 11.37 0.85
C ASP A 70 -10.16 10.44 1.95
N TYR A 71 -9.47 10.44 3.09
CA TYR A 71 -9.81 9.72 4.32
C TYR A 71 -10.50 10.63 5.35
N THR A 72 -11.23 11.66 4.92
CA THR A 72 -12.06 12.47 5.83
C THR A 72 -12.99 11.57 6.66
N ASN A 73 -13.54 10.52 6.05
CA ASN A 73 -14.07 9.34 6.73
C ASN A 73 -13.01 8.21 6.72
N PRO A 74 -12.39 7.86 7.87
CA PRO A 74 -11.31 6.87 7.92
C PRO A 74 -11.69 5.46 7.45
N ASN A 75 -12.99 5.13 7.51
CA ASN A 75 -13.51 3.81 7.20
C ASN A 75 -14.20 3.73 5.84
N SER A 76 -14.23 4.81 5.08
CA SER A 76 -14.85 4.84 3.75
C SER A 76 -14.18 5.95 2.92
N PRO A 77 -12.90 5.78 2.53
CA PRO A 77 -12.21 6.78 1.74
C PRO A 77 -12.85 6.96 0.36
N THR A 78 -12.53 8.07 -0.30
CA THR A 78 -12.96 8.37 -1.68
C THR A 78 -11.77 8.73 -2.55
N ILE A 79 -11.87 8.49 -3.86
CA ILE A 79 -10.79 8.79 -4.80
C ILE A 79 -10.79 10.28 -5.10
N ILE A 80 -9.61 10.90 -5.02
CA ILE A 80 -9.36 12.26 -5.48
C ILE A 80 -8.76 12.20 -6.89
N GLU A 81 -7.72 11.37 -7.07
CA GLU A 81 -7.07 11.12 -8.36
C GLU A 81 -6.59 9.66 -8.43
N PRO A 82 -6.56 9.03 -9.62
CA PRO A 82 -7.06 9.55 -10.90
C PRO A 82 -8.60 9.65 -10.93
N THR A 83 -9.12 10.64 -11.67
CA THR A 83 -10.57 10.84 -11.85
C THR A 83 -11.22 9.87 -12.85
N ASP A 84 -10.47 9.33 -13.81
CA ASP A 84 -10.95 8.33 -14.79
C ASP A 84 -10.32 6.95 -14.52
N THR A 85 -10.85 6.25 -13.51
CA THR A 85 -10.37 4.91 -13.13
C THR A 85 -10.65 3.83 -14.20
N ALA A 86 -11.55 4.09 -15.16
CA ALA A 86 -11.93 3.12 -16.18
C ALA A 86 -10.91 3.05 -17.33
N SER A 87 -10.16 4.13 -17.53
CA SER A 87 -9.08 4.22 -18.54
C SER A 87 -7.78 3.54 -18.11
N SER A 88 -7.68 3.12 -16.84
CA SER A 88 -6.47 2.55 -16.27
C SER A 88 -6.07 1.25 -16.96
N THR A 89 -4.78 1.11 -17.23
CA THR A 89 -4.19 -0.08 -17.88
C THR A 89 -3.43 -0.93 -16.87
N SER A 90 -3.00 -2.11 -17.31
CA SER A 90 -2.16 -3.01 -16.53
C SER A 90 -1.07 -3.60 -17.41
N ALA A 91 0.09 -3.84 -16.81
CA ALA A 91 1.13 -4.68 -17.38
C ALA A 91 0.77 -6.19 -17.39
N PHE A 92 -0.31 -6.60 -16.70
CA PHE A 92 -0.75 -7.99 -16.60
C PHE A 92 -1.98 -8.25 -17.46
N ASP A 93 -1.87 -9.18 -18.41
CA ASP A 93 -2.99 -9.58 -19.27
C ASP A 93 -3.97 -10.54 -18.55
N GLU A 94 -3.55 -11.15 -17.43
CA GLU A 94 -4.31 -12.18 -16.70
C GLU A 94 -5.36 -11.63 -15.75
N ILE A 95 -5.35 -10.33 -15.50
CA ILE A 95 -6.29 -9.69 -14.58
C ILE A 95 -7.45 -9.03 -15.34
N ASP A 96 -8.59 -8.99 -14.68
CA ASP A 96 -9.81 -8.33 -15.13
C ASP A 96 -10.47 -7.56 -13.98
N LYS A 97 -11.63 -6.94 -14.23
CA LYS A 97 -12.38 -6.20 -13.18
C LYS A 97 -12.87 -7.08 -12.02
N ASN A 98 -12.88 -8.40 -12.16
CA ASN A 98 -13.31 -9.35 -11.12
C ASN A 98 -12.14 -9.99 -10.38
N SER A 99 -10.91 -9.68 -10.79
CA SER A 99 -9.70 -10.25 -10.22
C SER A 99 -9.52 -9.79 -8.79
N LYS A 100 -9.26 -10.75 -7.91
CA LYS A 100 -9.14 -10.56 -6.47
C LYS A 100 -8.04 -11.46 -5.96
N ILE A 101 -7.07 -10.86 -5.27
CA ILE A 101 -6.05 -11.57 -4.49
C ILE A 101 -6.19 -11.15 -3.03
N ILE A 102 -6.04 -12.11 -2.13
CA ILE A 102 -6.02 -11.88 -0.69
C ILE A 102 -4.72 -12.48 -0.17
N TRP A 103 -3.98 -11.71 0.61
CA TRP A 103 -2.74 -12.18 1.23
C TRP A 103 -2.97 -12.57 2.69
N GLU A 104 -2.05 -13.35 3.24
CA GLU A 104 -2.00 -13.61 4.66
C GLU A 104 -1.96 -12.30 5.46
N GLY A 105 -2.67 -12.26 6.58
CA GLY A 105 -2.64 -11.13 7.50
C GLY A 105 -1.47 -11.27 8.46
N VAL A 106 -0.37 -10.57 8.21
CA VAL A 106 0.84 -10.62 9.02
C VAL A 106 0.81 -9.48 10.03
N ARG A 107 0.84 -9.81 11.32
CA ARG A 107 1.03 -8.84 12.40
C ARG A 107 2.49 -8.38 12.42
N VAL A 108 2.70 -7.07 12.52
CA VAL A 108 4.04 -6.48 12.48
C VAL A 108 4.25 -5.43 13.56
N SER A 109 5.49 -5.32 14.00
CA SER A 109 6.03 -4.31 14.90
C SER A 109 7.12 -3.51 14.19
N LEU A 110 7.50 -2.37 14.78
CA LEU A 110 8.58 -1.53 14.28
C LEU A 110 9.89 -1.82 15.04
N GLU A 111 10.95 -2.12 14.31
CA GLU A 111 12.30 -2.25 14.87
C GLU A 111 13.20 -1.15 14.30
N ALA A 112 13.82 -0.36 15.18
CA ALA A 112 14.80 0.63 14.73
C ALA A 112 16.05 -0.08 14.21
N LYS A 113 16.47 0.25 12.99
CA LYS A 113 17.67 -0.34 12.36
C LYS A 113 18.58 0.75 11.80
N GLU A 114 19.88 0.47 11.80
CA GLU A 114 20.89 1.33 11.17
C GLU A 114 20.89 1.15 9.64
N GLU A 115 20.63 -0.08 9.19
CA GLU A 115 20.53 -0.49 7.79
C GLU A 115 19.41 -1.52 7.67
N ILE A 116 18.61 -1.42 6.61
CA ILE A 116 17.51 -2.34 6.31
C ILE A 116 17.80 -2.97 4.95
N ASP A 117 17.71 -4.30 4.88
CA ASP A 117 17.79 -5.02 3.61
C ASP A 117 16.44 -4.95 2.89
N GLU A 118 16.37 -4.15 1.82
CA GLU A 118 15.14 -3.97 1.04
C GLU A 118 14.64 -5.27 0.38
N PHE A 119 15.52 -6.27 0.17
CA PHE A 119 15.19 -7.55 -0.43
C PHE A 119 14.64 -8.58 0.56
N GLU A 120 14.70 -8.28 1.87
CA GLU A 120 14.13 -9.14 2.91
C GLU A 120 13.01 -8.45 3.69
N SER A 121 12.94 -7.12 3.62
CA SER A 121 12.02 -6.32 4.42
C SER A 121 10.58 -6.43 3.95
N ILE A 122 9.64 -6.46 4.91
CA ILE A 122 8.22 -6.22 4.63
C ILE A 122 7.99 -4.76 4.22
N GLY A 123 8.71 -3.85 4.87
CA GLY A 123 8.54 -2.43 4.64
C GLY A 123 9.30 -1.55 5.63
N ILE A 124 9.41 -0.28 5.26
CA ILE A 124 10.25 0.72 5.92
C ILE A 124 9.39 1.89 6.40
N CYS A 125 9.69 2.39 7.60
CA CYS A 125 9.04 3.53 8.22
C CYS A 125 10.07 4.58 8.68
N GLY A 126 9.58 5.78 9.01
CA GLY A 126 10.41 6.90 9.50
C GLY A 126 11.04 7.72 8.37
N GLN A 127 11.81 7.11 7.49
CA GLN A 127 12.36 7.75 6.29
C GLN A 127 12.25 6.79 5.10
N PRO A 128 11.78 7.26 3.93
CA PRO A 128 11.69 6.43 2.73
C PRO A 128 13.09 6.03 2.26
N ASP A 129 13.18 4.83 1.69
CA ASP A 129 14.37 4.40 0.95
C ASP A 129 14.06 4.45 -0.54
N TRP A 130 14.57 5.49 -1.21
CA TRP A 130 14.19 5.80 -2.58
C TRP A 130 14.96 4.95 -3.58
N LEU A 131 14.24 4.18 -4.40
CA LEU A 131 14.82 3.53 -5.59
C LEU A 131 15.25 4.55 -6.64
N GLN A 132 14.52 5.66 -6.74
CA GLN A 132 14.75 6.73 -7.71
C GLN A 132 14.94 8.09 -7.02
N THR A 133 14.43 9.19 -7.61
CA THR A 133 14.52 10.52 -6.99
C THR A 133 13.47 10.68 -5.88
N ASP A 134 13.64 11.70 -5.03
CA ASP A 134 12.64 12.07 -4.03
C ASP A 134 11.40 12.64 -4.72
N GLU A 135 10.33 11.85 -4.68
CA GLU A 135 9.05 12.16 -5.30
C GLU A 135 7.95 12.42 -4.27
N THR A 136 8.33 12.93 -3.09
CA THR A 136 7.36 13.22 -2.03
C THR A 136 6.23 14.12 -2.56
N PRO A 137 4.97 13.66 -2.52
CA PRO A 137 3.85 14.35 -3.16
C PRO A 137 3.42 15.60 -2.40
N THR A 138 2.68 16.46 -3.11
CA THR A 138 1.98 17.60 -2.54
C THR A 138 0.49 17.28 -2.46
N CYS A 139 -0.12 17.53 -1.30
CA CYS A 139 -1.54 17.26 -1.07
C CYS A 139 -2.42 18.11 -2.01
N PRO A 140 -3.30 17.51 -2.83
CA PRO A 140 -4.15 18.26 -3.76
C PRO A 140 -5.18 19.16 -3.05
N LYS A 141 -5.58 18.82 -1.82
CA LYS A 141 -6.55 19.61 -1.04
C LYS A 141 -5.93 20.82 -0.34
N SER A 142 -4.71 20.68 0.19
CA SER A 142 -4.10 21.71 1.05
C SER A 142 -2.86 22.39 0.45
N GLY A 143 -2.32 21.89 -0.66
CA GLY A 143 -1.08 22.39 -1.27
C GLY A 143 0.17 22.18 -0.43
N LYS A 144 0.08 21.41 0.67
CA LYS A 144 1.21 21.13 1.57
C LYS A 144 1.92 19.85 1.13
N ARG A 145 3.24 19.82 1.29
CA ARG A 145 4.03 18.60 1.15
C ARG A 145 3.52 17.53 2.13
N MET A 146 3.34 16.32 1.65
CA MET A 146 2.81 15.20 2.42
C MET A 146 3.90 14.57 3.30
N LYS A 147 3.51 13.92 4.39
CA LYS A 147 4.42 13.19 5.28
C LYS A 147 4.49 11.74 4.85
N PHE A 148 5.69 11.18 4.81
CA PHE A 148 5.91 9.76 4.61
C PHE A 148 5.30 8.96 5.77
N LEU A 149 4.50 7.95 5.45
CA LEU A 149 3.92 7.02 6.40
C LEU A 149 4.77 5.75 6.47
N CYS A 150 4.82 5.02 5.37
CA CYS A 150 5.62 3.82 5.22
C CYS A 150 5.85 3.49 3.74
N GLN A 151 6.76 2.56 3.50
CA GLN A 151 7.07 1.94 2.23
C GLN A 151 6.85 0.43 2.39
N LEU A 152 6.28 -0.23 1.40
CA LEU A 152 6.10 -1.69 1.36
C LEU A 152 6.85 -2.26 0.15
N GLY A 153 7.56 -3.35 0.37
CA GLY A 153 8.40 -3.99 -0.64
C GLY A 153 7.83 -5.30 -1.18
N SER A 154 8.14 -5.58 -2.45
CA SER A 154 7.69 -6.79 -3.16
C SER A 154 8.38 -8.07 -2.72
N PHE A 155 9.55 -7.94 -2.08
CA PHE A 155 10.38 -9.08 -1.68
C PHE A 155 9.94 -9.70 -0.35
N SER A 156 8.92 -9.13 0.29
CA SER A 156 8.27 -9.75 1.43
C SER A 156 7.74 -11.13 1.04
N ASP A 157 7.93 -12.12 1.92
CA ASP A 157 7.40 -13.48 1.74
C ASP A 157 5.91 -13.60 2.10
N ILE A 158 5.16 -12.50 2.06
CA ILE A 158 3.73 -12.45 2.37
C ILE A 158 2.94 -13.16 1.28
N LYS A 159 2.46 -14.37 1.55
CA LYS A 159 1.82 -15.24 0.55
C LYS A 159 0.35 -14.90 0.31
N SER A 160 -0.11 -15.13 -0.92
CA SER A 160 -1.53 -15.15 -1.24
C SER A 160 -2.20 -16.34 -0.52
N THR A 161 -3.32 -16.08 0.15
CA THR A 161 -4.22 -17.11 0.71
C THR A 161 -5.39 -17.42 -0.22
N PHE A 162 -5.72 -16.49 -1.12
CA PHE A 162 -6.72 -16.65 -2.16
C PHE A 162 -6.34 -15.84 -3.39
N SER A 163 -6.56 -16.41 -4.57
CA SER A 163 -6.55 -15.69 -5.85
C SER A 163 -7.51 -16.38 -6.80
N ASN A 164 -8.30 -15.60 -7.55
CA ASN A 164 -9.06 -16.11 -8.70
C ASN A 164 -8.37 -15.84 -10.05
N VAL A 165 -7.18 -15.26 -10.03
CA VAL A 165 -6.36 -15.02 -11.24
C VAL A 165 -5.70 -16.32 -11.65
N VAL A 166 -5.73 -16.61 -12.95
CA VAL A 166 -5.06 -17.78 -13.54
C VAL A 166 -3.83 -17.27 -14.30
N PRO A 167 -2.63 -17.34 -13.71
CA PRO A 167 -1.43 -16.79 -14.32
C PRO A 167 -1.03 -17.55 -15.58
N THR A 168 -0.45 -16.85 -16.55
CA THR A 168 0.27 -17.49 -17.65
C THR A 168 1.67 -17.94 -17.22
N ASP A 169 2.34 -18.72 -18.06
CA ASP A 169 3.68 -19.23 -17.80
C ASP A 169 4.66 -18.09 -17.48
N GLY A 170 5.24 -18.11 -16.28
CA GLY A 170 6.19 -17.10 -15.81
C GLY A 170 5.58 -15.95 -15.00
N MET A 171 4.24 -15.80 -14.96
CA MET A 171 3.59 -14.71 -14.24
C MET A 171 3.10 -15.08 -12.83
N ALA A 172 3.11 -16.36 -12.47
CA ALA A 172 2.58 -16.85 -11.19
C ALA A 172 3.17 -16.11 -9.97
N GLN A 173 4.46 -15.79 -10.01
CA GLN A 173 5.16 -15.12 -8.90
C GLN A 173 4.54 -13.77 -8.47
N TYR A 174 3.89 -13.05 -9.39
CA TYR A 174 3.28 -11.74 -9.12
C TYR A 174 1.90 -11.84 -8.45
N PHE A 175 1.33 -13.05 -8.39
CA PHE A 175 0.04 -13.32 -7.76
C PHE A 175 0.16 -14.24 -6.53
N GLU A 176 1.26 -14.97 -6.38
CA GLU A 176 1.52 -15.87 -5.25
C GLU A 176 1.98 -15.14 -3.98
N LYS A 177 2.50 -13.92 -4.11
CA LYS A 177 2.99 -13.08 -3.00
C LYS A 177 2.54 -11.64 -3.16
N LEU A 178 2.65 -10.87 -2.08
CA LEU A 178 2.42 -9.44 -2.12
C LEU A 178 3.54 -8.77 -2.92
N ASN A 179 3.20 -8.31 -4.12
CA ASN A 179 4.13 -7.73 -5.08
C ASN A 179 3.61 -6.39 -5.58
N PHE A 180 4.50 -5.43 -5.80
CA PHE A 180 4.21 -4.08 -6.25
C PHE A 180 4.94 -3.83 -7.56
N TRP A 181 4.21 -3.80 -8.68
CA TRP A 181 4.70 -3.38 -9.99
C TRP A 181 6.01 -4.07 -10.47
N CYS A 182 5.99 -5.40 -10.53
CA CYS A 182 7.12 -6.23 -10.97
C CYS A 182 8.38 -6.03 -10.12
N ASP A 183 8.27 -6.32 -8.82
CA ASP A 183 9.38 -6.25 -7.86
C ASP A 183 9.82 -4.83 -7.46
N GLY A 184 8.89 -3.87 -7.52
CA GLY A 184 9.06 -2.51 -7.03
C GLY A 184 8.66 -2.31 -5.57
N ASN A 185 8.53 -1.02 -5.20
CA ASN A 185 8.18 -0.54 -3.88
C ASN A 185 6.95 0.39 -3.94
N LEU A 186 6.02 0.21 -3.00
CA LEU A 186 4.89 1.13 -2.80
C LEU A 186 5.23 2.10 -1.68
N TYR A 187 5.21 3.40 -1.97
CA TYR A 187 5.43 4.48 -1.02
C TYR A 187 4.11 5.14 -0.65
N ILE A 188 3.91 5.34 0.65
CA ILE A 188 2.64 5.78 1.20
C ILE A 188 2.86 7.08 1.97
N PHE A 189 2.07 8.09 1.63
CA PHE A 189 2.14 9.42 2.23
C PHE A 189 0.78 9.88 2.74
N ILE A 190 0.78 10.79 3.70
CA ILE A 190 -0.42 11.41 4.25
C ILE A 190 -0.20 12.89 4.56
N GLU A 191 -1.18 13.73 4.25
CA GLU A 191 -1.31 15.05 4.87
C GLU A 191 -2.34 14.96 6.00
N PRO A 192 -1.90 14.93 7.27
CA PRO A 192 -2.74 14.54 8.39
C PRO A 192 -3.90 15.52 8.65
N THR A 193 -3.74 16.80 8.30
CA THR A 193 -4.78 17.81 8.51
C THR A 193 -5.92 17.67 7.53
N ALA A 194 -5.61 17.56 6.23
CA ALA A 194 -6.59 17.34 5.17
C ALA A 194 -7.10 15.90 5.11
N ARG A 195 -6.47 14.98 5.85
CA ARG A 195 -6.73 13.53 5.84
C ARG A 195 -6.65 12.96 4.43
N THR A 196 -5.64 13.39 3.70
CA THR A 196 -5.41 12.96 2.31
C THR A 196 -4.24 12.02 2.27
N MET A 197 -4.43 10.88 1.63
CA MET A 197 -3.37 9.91 1.38
C MET A 197 -2.94 9.95 -0.06
N CYS A 198 -1.67 9.62 -0.29
CA CYS A 198 -1.11 9.41 -1.61
C CYS A 198 -0.30 8.12 -1.59
N TYR A 199 -0.48 7.35 -2.64
CA TYR A 199 0.28 6.14 -2.92
C TYR A 199 1.03 6.37 -4.22
N THR A 200 2.32 6.05 -4.24
CA THR A 200 3.16 6.10 -5.44
C THR A 200 3.98 4.83 -5.52
N MET A 201 4.24 4.33 -6.72
CA MET A 201 5.08 3.16 -6.92
C MET A 201 6.36 3.53 -7.67
N GLN A 202 7.48 2.92 -7.28
CA GLN A 202 8.72 2.95 -8.06
C GLN A 202 9.19 1.52 -8.29
N ASN A 203 9.65 1.23 -9.50
CA ASN A 203 10.36 -0.01 -9.84
C ASN A 203 11.69 0.35 -10.54
N THR A 204 12.55 -0.66 -10.72
CA THR A 204 13.88 -0.51 -11.33
C THR A 204 13.90 -0.87 -12.81
#